data_AF-A0A3B0WZC2-F1
#
_entry.id   AF-A0A3B0WZC2-F1
#
_cell.length_a   1.000
_cell.length_b   1.000
_cell.length_c   1.000
_cell.angle_alpha   90.00
_cell.angle_beta   90.00
_cell.angle_gamma   90.00
#
_symmetry.space_group_name_H-M   'P 1'
#
loop_
_entity.id
_entity.type
_entity.pdbx_description
1 polymer ?
#
loop_
_entity_poly.entity_id
_entity_poly.type
_entity_poly.pdbx_seq_one_letter_code
_entity_poly.pdbx_strand_id
1 'polypeptide(L)'
;MSCCSGGRCKFQFEEGPPLVDNSVTNLNAQYQFLPYGTILEEEEVIRIWMESGETKTVILEEKIPLIITDSGPEAEDGRTGIPWQLVALDSGMAYEDLMNWKSHSLYNPNETSVLLKLNHPIEIKPSLKMKLLNILYKIRNL
;
A
#
# COMPACT_ATOMS: atom_id res chain seq x y z
N MET A 1 -2.63 -23.91 0.27
CA MET A 1 -2.23 -23.23 1.52
C MET A 1 -3.50 -22.89 2.26
N SER A 2 -3.72 -23.55 3.40
CA SER A 2 -4.92 -23.42 4.21
C SER A 2 -4.96 -22.05 4.88
N CYS A 3 -6.14 -21.43 4.95
CA CYS A 3 -6.74 -20.97 6.22
C CYS A 3 -7.88 -19.95 6.02
N CYS A 4 -9.01 -20.32 5.43
CA CYS A 4 -10.28 -19.65 5.78
C CYS A 4 -11.40 -20.71 5.89
N SER A 5 -11.31 -21.60 6.89
CA SER A 5 -12.41 -22.51 7.26
C SER A 5 -13.54 -21.68 7.90
N GLY A 6 -14.48 -21.20 7.08
CA GLY A 6 -15.64 -20.43 7.55
C GLY A 6 -15.84 -19.06 6.90
N GLY A 7 -15.12 -18.75 5.80
CA GLY A 7 -15.37 -17.53 5.01
C GLY A 7 -15.01 -16.21 5.70
N ARG A 8 -14.33 -16.25 6.85
CA ARG A 8 -13.78 -15.09 7.53
C ARG A 8 -12.39 -15.41 8.03
N CYS A 9 -11.41 -14.66 7.54
CA CYS A 9 -10.03 -14.78 7.98
C CYS A 9 -9.89 -13.83 9.19
N LYS A 10 -9.63 -14.39 10.38
CA LYS A 10 -9.53 -13.62 11.64
C LYS A 10 -8.14 -13.00 11.74
N PHE A 11 -7.91 -11.90 11.02
CA PHE A 11 -6.69 -11.12 11.21
C PHE A 11 -6.80 -10.33 12.52
N GLN A 12 -5.83 -10.53 13.41
CA GLN A 12 -5.59 -9.64 14.55
C GLN A 12 -4.34 -8.86 14.22
N PHE A 13 -4.50 -7.58 13.93
CA PHE A 13 -3.38 -6.68 13.75
C PHE A 13 -2.99 -6.12 15.11
N GLU A 14 -1.69 -6.00 15.37
CA GLU A 14 -1.20 -5.34 16.58
C GLU A 14 -1.66 -3.87 16.60
N GLU A 15 -1.71 -3.27 17.78
CA GLU A 15 -1.99 -1.85 17.91
C GLU A 15 -0.88 -1.02 17.23
N GLY A 16 -1.24 0.07 16.56
CA GLY A 16 -0.27 0.87 15.80
C GLY A 16 -0.95 1.93 14.92
N PRO A 17 -0.19 2.52 13.97
CA PRO A 17 -0.73 3.51 13.04
C PRO A 17 -1.94 2.98 12.26
N PRO A 18 -2.79 3.85 11.68
CA PRO A 18 -3.97 3.40 10.96
C PRO A 18 -3.61 2.42 9.84
N LEU A 19 -4.44 1.40 9.69
CA LEU A 19 -4.28 0.35 8.69
C LEU A 19 -5.04 0.76 7.43
N VAL A 20 -4.43 0.62 6.26
CA VAL A 20 -5.13 0.89 4.99
C VAL A 20 -6.20 -0.17 4.74
N ASP A 21 -7.32 0.21 4.14
CA ASP A 21 -8.51 -0.63 3.97
C ASP A 21 -8.26 -1.89 3.13
N ASN A 22 -7.50 -1.75 2.04
CA ASN A 22 -7.20 -2.85 1.13
C ASN A 22 -5.79 -3.40 1.37
N SER A 23 -5.59 -4.68 1.05
CA SER A 23 -4.27 -5.28 1.02
C SER A 23 -3.47 -4.81 -0.20
N VAL A 24 -2.15 -4.90 -0.10
CA VAL A 24 -1.20 -4.76 -1.21
C VAL A 24 -0.63 -6.12 -1.59
N THR A 25 -0.08 -6.25 -2.80
CA THR A 25 0.59 -7.49 -3.23
C THR A 25 1.95 -7.70 -2.60
N ASN A 26 2.61 -6.61 -2.20
CA ASN A 26 3.94 -6.66 -1.62
C ASN A 26 4.15 -5.50 -0.64
N LEU A 27 4.92 -5.73 0.44
CA LEU A 27 5.22 -4.69 1.44
C LEU A 27 6.17 -3.59 0.95
N ASN A 28 6.58 -3.60 -0.32
CA ASN A 28 7.34 -2.51 -0.93
C ASN A 28 6.50 -1.74 -1.97
N ALA A 29 5.18 -1.94 -1.97
CA ALA A 29 4.24 -1.28 -2.85
C ALA A 29 4.40 0.24 -2.77
N GLN A 30 4.59 0.88 -3.92
CA GLN A 30 4.71 2.33 -4.02
C GLN A 30 3.36 3.01 -4.22
N TYR A 31 2.39 2.26 -4.73
CA TYR A 31 1.08 2.79 -5.07
C TYR A 31 -0.02 1.89 -4.53
N GLN A 32 -1.14 2.51 -4.18
CA GLN A 32 -2.34 1.77 -3.82
C GLN A 32 -3.60 2.48 -4.32
N PHE A 33 -4.35 1.82 -5.18
CA PHE A 33 -5.65 2.28 -5.67
C PHE A 33 -6.74 1.94 -4.66
N LEU A 34 -7.47 2.95 -4.20
CA LEU A 34 -8.61 2.81 -3.30
C LEU A 34 -9.87 3.31 -4.00
N PRO A 35 -10.80 2.42 -4.37
CA PRO A 35 -11.97 2.80 -5.17
C PRO A 35 -12.99 3.66 -4.42
N TYR A 36 -12.98 3.63 -3.09
CA TYR A 36 -13.97 4.31 -2.22
C TYR A 36 -13.34 5.38 -1.33
N GLY A 37 -12.20 5.92 -1.74
CA GLY A 37 -11.51 6.97 -0.99
C GLY A 37 -10.85 6.45 0.29
N THR A 38 -10.42 7.40 1.12
CA THR A 38 -9.95 7.14 2.48
C THR A 38 -9.97 8.43 3.31
N ILE A 39 -10.05 8.30 4.64
CA ILE A 39 -9.94 9.42 5.58
C ILE A 39 -8.48 9.78 5.93
N LEU A 40 -7.51 9.00 5.44
CA LEU A 40 -6.08 9.23 5.68
C LEU A 40 -5.62 10.55 5.06
N GLU A 41 -4.65 11.20 5.69
CA GLU A 41 -4.11 12.49 5.28
C GLU A 41 -2.67 12.36 4.75
N GLU A 42 -2.26 13.29 3.90
CA GLU A 42 -0.87 13.35 3.43
C GLU A 42 0.11 13.53 4.59
N GLU A 43 1.32 12.99 4.44
CA GLU A 43 2.37 12.90 5.46
C GLU A 43 2.02 12.05 6.69
N GLU A 44 0.85 11.39 6.70
CA GLU A 44 0.46 10.48 7.78
C GLU A 44 1.28 9.18 7.76
N VAL A 45 1.65 8.70 8.95
CA VAL A 45 2.28 7.39 9.12
C VAL A 45 1.16 6.34 9.13
N ILE A 46 1.19 5.43 8.17
CA ILE A 46 0.15 4.41 7.97
C ILE A 46 0.77 3.01 7.94
N ARG A 47 -0.07 1.98 8.02
CA ARG A 47 0.33 0.58 7.83
C ARG A 47 -0.33 -0.01 6.61
N ILE A 48 0.48 -0.52 5.70
CA ILE A 48 0.03 -1.40 4.61
C ILE A 48 0.14 -2.85 5.04
N TRP A 49 -0.69 -3.70 4.45
CA TRP A 49 -0.76 -5.11 4.80
C TRP A 49 -0.94 -6.00 3.58
N MET A 50 -0.51 -7.25 3.70
CA MET A 50 -0.70 -8.29 2.69
C MET A 50 -1.74 -9.31 3.16
N GLU A 51 -2.37 -10.04 2.24
CA GLU A 51 -3.28 -11.14 2.61
C GLU A 51 -2.63 -12.25 3.44
N SER A 52 -1.29 -12.32 3.46
CA SER A 52 -0.52 -13.18 4.37
C SER A 52 -0.65 -12.78 5.85
N GLY A 53 -1.16 -11.58 6.14
CA GLY A 53 -1.22 -10.98 7.48
C GLY A 53 0.00 -10.16 7.85
N GLU A 54 1.02 -10.08 6.99
CA GLU A 54 2.20 -9.25 7.23
C GLU A 54 1.86 -7.76 7.05
N THR A 55 2.48 -6.90 7.85
CA THR A 55 2.27 -5.45 7.80
C THR A 55 3.59 -4.70 7.75
N LYS A 56 3.57 -3.50 7.17
CA LYS A 56 4.72 -2.58 7.17
C LYS A 56 4.24 -1.15 7.37
N THR A 57 4.96 -0.42 8.22
CA THR A 57 4.73 1.01 8.42
C THR A 57 5.39 1.81 7.28
N VAL A 58 4.60 2.70 6.67
CA VAL A 58 5.02 3.58 5.57
C VAL A 58 4.47 4.98 5.81
N ILE A 59 4.96 5.95 5.05
CA ILE A 59 4.43 7.33 5.06
C ILE A 59 3.55 7.50 3.84
N LEU A 60 2.33 8.01 4.02
CA LEU A 60 1.49 8.46 2.93
C LEU A 60 2.10 9.72 2.33
N GLU A 61 2.78 9.59 1.18
CA GLU A 61 3.48 10.71 0.55
C GLU A 61 2.49 11.67 -0.11
N GLU A 62 1.56 11.12 -0.88
CA GLU A 62 0.57 11.89 -1.61
C GLU A 62 -0.75 11.13 -1.67
N LYS A 63 -1.86 11.87 -1.61
CA LYS A 63 -3.23 11.37 -1.79
C LYS A 63 -3.83 12.04 -3.00
N ILE A 64 -3.92 11.29 -4.10
CA ILE A 64 -4.31 11.82 -5.41
C ILE A 64 -5.78 11.45 -5.68
N PRO A 65 -6.73 12.40 -5.69
CA PRO A 65 -8.09 12.14 -6.12
C PRO A 65 -8.14 11.75 -7.58
N LEU A 66 -9.00 10.79 -7.90
CA LEU A 66 -9.14 10.23 -9.23
C LEU A 66 -10.53 10.48 -9.80
N ILE A 67 -10.57 10.82 -11.09
CA ILE A 67 -11.76 10.82 -11.92
C ILE A 67 -11.76 9.53 -12.73
N ILE A 68 -12.84 8.76 -12.62
CA ILE A 68 -12.99 7.51 -13.38
C ILE A 68 -13.66 7.81 -14.73
N THR A 69 -12.89 7.71 -15.81
CA THR A 69 -13.35 7.96 -17.18
C THR A 69 -13.65 6.64 -17.93
N ASP A 70 -14.14 6.73 -19.17
CA ASP A 70 -14.29 5.55 -20.04
C ASP A 70 -12.94 4.95 -20.48
N SER A 71 -11.86 5.72 -20.42
CA SER A 71 -10.49 5.29 -20.69
C SER A 71 -9.73 4.84 -19.45
N GLY A 72 -10.35 4.90 -18.27
CA GLY A 72 -9.78 4.51 -16.99
C GLY A 72 -9.63 5.66 -15.99
N PRO A 73 -8.96 5.39 -14.85
CA PRO A 73 -8.73 6.42 -13.84
C PRO A 73 -7.74 7.48 -14.36
N GLU A 74 -8.06 8.73 -14.09
CA GLU A 74 -7.20 9.89 -14.34
C GLU A 74 -7.11 10.72 -13.06
N ALA A 75 -5.99 11.39 -12.84
CA ALA A 75 -5.86 12.26 -11.68
C ALA A 75 -6.70 13.54 -11.88
N GLU A 76 -7.43 13.94 -10.83
CA GLU A 76 -8.30 15.11 -10.89
C GLU A 76 -7.53 16.42 -11.15
N ASP A 77 -6.28 16.50 -10.67
CA ASP A 77 -5.40 17.65 -10.88
C ASP A 77 -4.75 17.69 -12.28
N GLY A 78 -5.09 16.73 -13.16
CA GLY A 78 -4.62 16.67 -14.54
C GLY A 78 -3.16 16.21 -14.68
N ARG A 79 -2.51 15.72 -13.62
CA ARG A 79 -1.15 15.17 -13.75
C ARG A 79 -1.15 13.94 -14.66
N THR A 80 -0.09 13.81 -15.44
CA THR A 80 0.11 12.68 -16.36
C THR A 80 1.31 11.85 -15.92
N GLY A 81 1.47 10.67 -16.50
CA GLY A 81 2.64 9.81 -16.23
C GLY A 81 2.52 8.92 -14.99
N ILE A 82 1.32 8.75 -14.44
CA ILE A 82 1.07 7.74 -13.41
C ILE A 82 1.32 6.34 -14.03
N PRO A 83 2.20 5.52 -13.43
CA PRO A 83 2.52 4.19 -13.98
C PRO A 83 1.42 3.19 -13.63
N TRP A 84 0.27 3.27 -14.32
CA TRP A 84 -0.93 2.47 -14.01
C TRP A 84 -0.71 0.96 -13.97
N GLN A 85 0.25 0.43 -14.73
CA GLN A 85 0.64 -0.98 -14.65
C GLN A 85 1.27 -1.34 -13.29
N LEU A 86 2.10 -0.45 -12.74
CA LEU A 86 2.66 -0.61 -11.40
C LEU A 86 1.59 -0.42 -10.32
N VAL A 87 0.68 0.54 -10.51
CA VAL A 87 -0.47 0.73 -9.60
C VAL A 87 -1.31 -0.53 -9.52
N ALA A 88 -1.66 -1.12 -10.66
CA ALA A 88 -2.42 -2.37 -10.72
C ALA A 88 -1.66 -3.52 -10.02
N LEU A 89 -0.36 -3.66 -10.32
CA LEU A 89 0.49 -4.67 -9.70
C LEU A 89 0.56 -4.54 -8.17
N ASP A 90 0.80 -3.34 -7.66
CA ASP A 90 0.92 -3.09 -6.22
C ASP A 90 -0.42 -3.26 -5.49
N SER A 91 -1.53 -2.87 -6.14
CA SER A 91 -2.89 -2.97 -5.60
C SER A 91 -3.49 -4.37 -5.73
N GLY A 92 -2.82 -5.30 -6.44
CA GLY A 92 -3.30 -6.67 -6.63
C GLY A 92 -4.48 -6.80 -7.58
N MET A 93 -4.61 -5.84 -8.49
CA MET A 93 -5.68 -5.80 -9.49
C MET A 93 -5.12 -6.10 -10.88
N ALA A 94 -5.94 -6.70 -11.75
CA ALA A 94 -5.58 -6.78 -13.16
C ALA A 94 -5.56 -5.38 -13.76
N TYR A 95 -4.60 -5.13 -14.65
CA TYR A 95 -4.47 -3.82 -15.30
C TYR A 95 -5.74 -3.49 -16.10
N GLU A 96 -6.29 -4.46 -16.81
CA GLU A 96 -7.51 -4.32 -17.61
C GLU A 96 -8.72 -3.98 -16.73
N ASP A 97 -8.82 -4.57 -15.53
CA ASP A 97 -9.90 -4.28 -14.59
C ASP A 97 -9.78 -2.87 -14.01
N LEU A 98 -8.55 -2.43 -13.72
CA LEU A 98 -8.28 -1.07 -13.26
C LEU A 98 -8.62 -0.03 -14.34
N MET A 99 -8.20 -0.28 -15.59
CA MET A 99 -8.48 0.62 -16.71
C MET A 99 -9.97 0.62 -17.09
N ASN A 100 -10.67 -0.50 -16.89
CA ASN A 100 -12.11 -0.62 -17.15
C ASN A 100 -12.95 -0.43 -15.87
N TRP A 101 -12.41 0.21 -14.83
CA TRP A 101 -13.06 0.28 -13.52
C TRP A 101 -14.48 0.83 -13.57
N LYS A 102 -14.78 1.78 -14.46
CA LYS A 102 -16.14 2.34 -14.69
C LYS A 102 -17.20 1.27 -15.00
N SER A 103 -16.79 0.17 -15.63
CA SER A 103 -17.66 -0.96 -16.00
C SER A 103 -17.67 -2.08 -14.96
N HIS A 104 -16.84 -1.98 -13.92
CA HIS A 104 -16.72 -3.00 -12.89
C HIS A 104 -17.99 -3.05 -12.02
N SER A 105 -18.40 -4.24 -11.58
CA SER A 105 -19.62 -4.44 -10.79
C SER A 105 -19.64 -3.70 -9.45
N LEU A 106 -18.45 -3.38 -8.94
CA LEU A 106 -18.22 -2.65 -7.69
C LEU A 106 -18.06 -1.13 -7.90
N TYR A 107 -18.15 -0.63 -9.12
CA TYR A 107 -18.04 0.80 -9.39
C TYR A 107 -19.21 1.57 -8.77
N ASN A 108 -18.88 2.67 -8.08
CA ASN A 108 -19.87 3.60 -7.54
C ASN A 108 -19.53 5.03 -7.99
N PRO A 109 -20.36 5.68 -8.81
CA PRO A 109 -20.10 7.03 -9.30
C PRO A 109 -20.22 8.12 -8.22
N ASN A 110 -20.80 7.80 -7.06
CA ASN A 110 -20.97 8.75 -5.96
C ASN A 110 -19.76 8.80 -5.01
N GLU A 111 -18.81 7.87 -5.16
CA GLU A 111 -17.62 7.79 -4.32
C GLU A 111 -16.40 8.31 -5.07
N THR A 112 -15.52 9.00 -4.36
CA THR A 112 -14.27 9.51 -4.94
C THR A 112 -13.18 8.45 -4.77
N SER A 113 -12.74 7.86 -5.88
CA SER A 113 -11.57 6.99 -5.87
C SER A 113 -10.29 7.81 -5.63
N VAL A 114 -9.32 7.23 -4.94
CA VAL A 114 -8.05 7.88 -4.66
C VAL A 114 -6.89 6.94 -4.95
N LEU A 115 -5.77 7.51 -5.38
CA LEU A 115 -4.48 6.83 -5.48
C LEU A 115 -3.60 7.30 -4.34
N LEU A 116 -3.15 6.36 -3.51
CA LEU A 116 -2.14 6.63 -2.49
C LEU A 116 -0.75 6.38 -3.08
N LYS A 117 0.16 7.33 -2.88
CA LYS A 117 1.59 7.17 -3.13
C LYS A 117 2.30 6.97 -1.80
N LEU A 118 3.07 5.90 -1.70
CA LEU A 118 3.64 5.40 -0.45
C LEU A 118 5.15 5.60 -0.44
N ASN A 119 5.65 6.28 0.58
CA ASN A 119 7.07 6.42 0.83
C ASN A 119 7.54 5.45 1.91
N HIS A 120 8.55 4.65 1.58
CA HIS A 120 9.11 3.63 2.46
C HIS A 120 10.32 4.19 3.21
N PRO A 121 10.28 4.29 4.54
CA PRO A 121 11.44 4.75 5.29
C PRO A 121 12.63 3.82 5.07
N ILE A 122 13.82 4.41 4.90
CA ILE A 122 15.06 3.66 4.62
C ILE A 122 15.46 2.86 5.87
N GLU A 123 15.20 1.56 5.84
CA GLU A 123 15.77 0.65 6.82
C GLU A 123 17.26 0.43 6.53
N ILE A 124 18.13 1.09 7.30
CA ILE A 124 19.58 0.91 7.18
C ILE A 124 19.94 -0.50 7.66
N LYS A 125 20.07 -1.45 6.71
CA LYS A 125 20.55 -2.79 7.03
C LYS A 125 21.98 -2.69 7.58
N PRO A 126 22.28 -3.26 8.76
CA PRO A 126 23.60 -3.15 9.34
C PRO A 126 24.62 -3.87 8.46
N SER A 127 25.66 -3.14 8.04
CA SER A 127 26.75 -3.69 7.23
C SER A 127 27.50 -4.80 8.00
N LEU A 128 28.20 -5.69 7.28
CA LEU A 128 29.07 -6.71 7.87
C LEU A 128 30.08 -6.10 8.85
N LYS A 129 30.64 -4.94 8.49
CA LYS A 129 31.52 -4.16 9.37
C LYS A 129 30.81 -3.72 10.65
N MET A 130 29.56 -3.27 10.55
CA MET A 130 28.76 -2.83 11.70
C MET A 130 28.38 -4.01 12.61
N LYS A 131 28.07 -5.18 12.03
CA LYS A 131 27.85 -6.42 12.80
C LYS A 131 29.11 -6.86 13.54
N LEU A 132 30.28 -6.84 12.86
CA LEU A 132 31.56 -7.18 13.47
C LEU A 132 31.92 -6.22 14.61
N LEU A 133 31.76 -4.91 14.39
CA LEU A 133 31.98 -3.88 15.42
C LEU A 133 31.08 -4.09 16.63
N ASN A 134 29.80 -4.46 16.42
CA ASN A 134 28.87 -4.72 17.52
C ASN A 134 29.28 -5.95 18.36
N ILE A 135 29.81 -6.99 17.71
CA ILE A 135 30.38 -8.16 18.41
C ILE A 135 31.63 -7.76 19.20
N LEU A 136 32.55 -7.01 18.58
CA LEU A 136 33.78 -6.53 19.25
C LEU A 136 33.46 -5.62 20.44
N TYR A 137 32.46 -4.75 20.32
CA TYR A 137 31.98 -3.90 21.40
C TYR A 137 31.39 -4.70 22.57
N LYS A 138 30.61 -5.75 22.29
CA LYS A 138 30.10 -6.65 23.33
C LYS A 138 31.22 -7.36 24.08
N ILE A 139 32.28 -7.79 23.39
CA ILE A 139 33.45 -8.43 24.02
C ILE A 139 34.26 -7.45 24.87
N ARG A 140 34.37 -6.18 24.46
CA ARG A 140 35.11 -5.14 25.19
C ARG A 140 34.43 -4.69 26.51
N ASN A 141 33.11 -4.76 26.57
CA ASN A 141 32.32 -4.35 27.74
C ASN A 141 31.95 -5.53 28.67
N LEU A 142 32.50 -6.72 28.41
CA LEU A 142 32.49 -7.89 29.30
C LEU A 142 33.83 -7.96 30.04
#